data_AF-A0A0Q1B6L2-F1
#
_entry.id   AF-A0A0Q1B6L2-F1
#
_cell.length_a   1.000
_cell.length_b   1.000
_cell.length_c   1.000
_cell.angle_alpha   90.00
_cell.angle_beta   90.00
_cell.angle_gamma   90.00
#
_symmetry.space_group_name_H-M   'P 1'
#
loop_
_entity.id
_entity.type
_entity.pdbx_description
1 polymer ?
#
loop_
_entity_poly.entity_id
_entity_poly.type
_entity_poly.pdbx_seq_one_letter_code
_entity_poly.pdbx_strand_id
1 'polypeptide(L)'
;MEENKELVSYCGLYCGDCVGYRQKMANLARDLRKELRETRFDKTAQTLAKIPFFSAYRHYDECYEVLGAMVKMRCKKACRGGGGPPFCKIRKCCEKKGIRGCWECDKFPTCTKLDFLKENHGDAHLKNLKKLNKKGISGFLSGKKYWYSKIKE
;
A
#
# COMPACT_ATOMS: atom_id res chain seq x y z
N MET A 1 -20.49 -8.08 0.08
CA MET A 1 -20.77 -6.73 0.63
C MET A 1 -20.22 -6.57 2.05
N GLU A 2 -20.39 -7.59 2.92
CA GLU A 2 -19.80 -7.65 4.26
C GLU A 2 -18.27 -7.78 4.25
N GLU A 3 -17.71 -8.61 3.37
CA GLU A 3 -16.25 -8.82 3.24
C GLU A 3 -15.46 -7.54 2.93
N ASN A 4 -16.06 -6.58 2.23
CA ASN A 4 -15.40 -5.31 1.92
C ASN A 4 -15.31 -4.38 3.15
N LYS A 5 -16.16 -4.56 4.17
CA LYS A 5 -16.12 -3.75 5.39
C LYS A 5 -14.86 -4.01 6.20
N GLU A 6 -14.41 -5.25 6.24
CA GLU A 6 -13.19 -5.66 6.95
C GLU A 6 -11.89 -5.21 6.24
N LEU A 7 -12.01 -4.73 5.00
CA LEU A 7 -10.91 -4.08 4.29
C LEU A 7 -10.74 -2.60 4.66
N VAL A 8 -11.66 -2.00 5.42
CA VAL A 8 -11.49 -0.66 5.98
C VAL A 8 -10.53 -0.72 7.18
N SER A 9 -9.33 -0.17 6.98
CA SER A 9 -8.31 -0.13 8.03
C SER A 9 -8.62 0.92 9.09
N TYR A 10 -8.02 0.76 10.27
CA TYR A 10 -8.16 1.69 11.41
C TYR A 10 -7.82 3.15 11.05
N CYS A 11 -6.83 3.36 10.18
CA CYS A 11 -6.34 4.69 9.82
C CYS A 11 -7.09 5.35 8.65
N GLY A 12 -8.14 4.70 8.13
CA GLY A 12 -8.92 5.19 6.99
C GLY A 12 -8.34 4.83 5.62
N LEU A 13 -7.19 4.14 5.53
CA LEU A 13 -6.79 3.51 4.27
C LEU A 13 -7.65 2.28 3.99
N TYR A 14 -7.73 1.89 2.72
CA TYR A 14 -8.49 0.72 2.28
C TYR A 14 -7.56 -0.40 1.82
N CYS A 15 -7.65 -1.57 2.46
CA CYS A 15 -6.81 -2.71 2.12
C CYS A 15 -7.06 -3.20 0.69
N GLY A 16 -8.26 -3.02 0.15
CA GLY A 16 -8.54 -3.35 -1.26
C GLY A 16 -7.73 -2.51 -2.27
N ASP A 17 -7.17 -1.37 -1.86
CA ASP A 17 -6.26 -0.55 -2.68
C ASP A 17 -4.77 -0.83 -2.39
N CYS A 18 -4.47 -1.54 -1.29
CA CYS A 18 -3.12 -1.77 -0.82
C CYS A 18 -2.32 -2.70 -1.75
N VAL A 19 -1.12 -2.27 -2.13
CA VAL A 19 -0.21 -3.04 -3.01
C VAL A 19 0.08 -4.45 -2.49
N GLY A 20 0.28 -4.58 -1.17
CA GLY A 20 0.54 -5.87 -0.53
C GLY A 20 -0.68 -6.77 -0.50
N TYR A 21 -1.87 -6.23 -0.23
CA TYR A 21 -3.11 -7.02 -0.11
C TYR A 21 -3.63 -7.47 -1.49
N ARG A 22 -3.60 -6.59 -2.48
CA ARG A 22 -4.02 -6.91 -3.85
C ARG A 22 -3.12 -7.94 -4.53
N GLN A 23 -1.85 -7.99 -4.13
CA GLN A 23 -0.82 -8.91 -4.66
C GLN A 23 -0.56 -8.82 -6.18
N LYS A 24 -1.25 -7.93 -6.91
CA LYS A 24 -1.05 -7.75 -8.37
C LYS A 24 0.39 -7.40 -8.71
N MET A 25 1.00 -6.47 -7.98
CA MET A 25 2.41 -6.10 -8.16
C MET A 25 3.34 -7.30 -7.95
N ALA A 26 3.15 -8.05 -6.86
CA ALA A 26 3.96 -9.22 -6.55
C ALA A 26 3.81 -10.35 -7.60
N ASN A 27 2.63 -10.50 -8.20
CA ASN A 27 2.40 -11.44 -9.29
C ASN A 27 3.10 -10.99 -10.58
N LEU A 28 2.92 -9.73 -10.97
CA LEU A 28 3.57 -9.17 -12.16
C LEU A 28 5.11 -9.22 -12.05
N ALA A 29 5.67 -8.89 -10.89
CA ALA A 29 7.11 -8.97 -10.65
C ALA A 29 7.62 -10.42 -10.72
N ARG A 30 6.84 -11.40 -10.23
CA ARG A 30 7.16 -12.83 -10.33
C ARG A 30 7.19 -13.26 -11.79
N ASP A 31 6.15 -12.90 -12.55
CA ASP A 31 5.98 -13.34 -13.94
C ASP A 31 7.07 -12.71 -14.83
N LEU A 32 7.35 -11.42 -14.66
CA LEU A 32 8.46 -10.76 -15.36
C LEU A 32 9.82 -11.37 -14.99
N ARG A 33 10.09 -11.64 -13.70
CA ARG A 33 11.34 -12.30 -13.29
C ARG A 33 11.49 -13.72 -13.85
N LYS A 34 10.37 -14.40 -14.10
CA LYS A 34 10.37 -15.71 -14.76
C LYS A 34 10.80 -15.54 -16.22
N GLU A 35 10.13 -14.69 -16.96
CA GLU A 35 10.43 -14.39 -18.37
C GLU A 35 11.88 -13.96 -18.58
N LEU A 36 12.37 -13.00 -17.78
CA LEU A 36 13.74 -12.49 -17.88
C LEU A 36 14.81 -13.57 -17.67
N ARG A 37 14.52 -14.57 -16.82
CA ARG A 37 15.44 -15.69 -16.56
C ARG A 37 15.38 -16.73 -17.67
N GLU A 38 14.18 -17.07 -18.15
CA GLU A 38 13.98 -18.06 -19.21
C GLU A 38 14.61 -17.59 -20.53
N THR A 39 14.53 -16.30 -20.82
CA THR A 39 15.11 -15.68 -22.03
C THR A 39 16.59 -15.32 -21.90
N ARG A 40 17.22 -15.54 -20.75
CA ARG A 40 18.60 -15.11 -20.47
C ARG A 40 18.82 -13.62 -20.78
N PHE A 41 17.85 -12.79 -20.38
CA PHE A 41 17.88 -11.36 -20.65
C PHE A 41 19.08 -10.66 -20.00
N ASP A 42 19.72 -11.26 -19.00
CA ASP A 42 21.01 -10.84 -18.45
C ASP A 42 22.06 -10.58 -19.55
N LYS A 43 22.09 -11.43 -20.58
CA LYS A 43 23.02 -11.29 -21.71
C LYS A 43 22.68 -10.14 -22.63
N THR A 44 21.40 -9.95 -22.90
CA THR A 44 20.89 -8.79 -23.66
C THR A 44 21.22 -7.50 -22.92
N ALA A 45 20.93 -7.42 -21.62
CA ALA A 45 21.25 -6.27 -20.78
C ALA A 45 22.74 -5.95 -20.78
N GLN A 46 23.62 -6.95 -20.62
CA GLN A 46 25.09 -6.78 -20.68
C GLN A 46 25.57 -6.20 -22.02
N THR A 47 24.90 -6.55 -23.12
CA THR A 47 25.23 -6.04 -24.45
C THR A 47 24.76 -4.60 -24.61
N LEU A 48 23.50 -4.33 -24.26
CA LEU A 48 22.91 -3.00 -24.34
C LEU A 48 23.61 -2.00 -23.41
N ALA A 49 24.08 -2.44 -22.24
CA ALA A 49 24.82 -1.61 -21.29
C ALA A 49 26.10 -0.97 -21.87
N LYS A 50 26.67 -1.54 -22.95
CA LYS A 50 27.85 -1.00 -23.64
C LYS A 50 27.53 0.15 -24.59
N ILE A 51 26.25 0.33 -24.95
CA ILE A 51 25.81 1.37 -25.87
C ILE A 51 25.39 2.60 -25.05
N PRO A 52 25.99 3.79 -25.25
CA PRO A 52 25.68 4.97 -24.43
C PRO A 52 24.19 5.31 -24.35
N PHE A 53 23.47 5.14 -25.46
CA PHE A 53 22.02 5.35 -25.56
C PHE A 53 21.20 4.41 -24.64
N PHE A 54 21.72 3.20 -24.38
CA PHE A 54 21.08 2.17 -23.55
C PHE A 54 21.78 1.98 -22.20
N SER A 55 22.48 3.00 -21.71
CA SER A 55 23.32 2.90 -20.52
C SER A 55 22.57 2.58 -19.22
N ALA A 56 21.23 2.72 -19.19
CA ALA A 56 20.39 2.30 -18.07
C ALA A 56 20.48 0.78 -17.78
N TYR A 57 20.79 -0.04 -18.79
CA TYR A 57 20.97 -1.49 -18.59
C TYR A 57 22.19 -1.85 -17.75
N ARG A 58 23.08 -0.89 -17.42
CA ARG A 58 24.11 -1.08 -16.39
C ARG A 58 23.53 -1.38 -15.01
N HIS A 59 22.27 -0.98 -14.76
CA HIS A 59 21.57 -1.21 -13.50
C HIS A 59 20.64 -2.43 -13.52
N TYR A 60 20.87 -3.36 -14.46
CA TYR A 60 19.99 -4.52 -14.63
C TYR A 60 19.93 -5.39 -13.37
N ASP A 61 21.06 -5.64 -12.72
CA ASP A 61 21.11 -6.51 -11.54
C ASP A 61 20.37 -5.86 -10.36
N GLU A 62 20.55 -4.56 -10.12
CA GLU A 62 19.81 -3.81 -9.11
C GLU A 62 18.30 -3.79 -9.40
N CYS A 63 17.92 -3.60 -10.67
CA CYS A 63 16.52 -3.67 -11.09
C CYS A 63 15.93 -5.06 -10.85
N TYR A 64 16.67 -6.11 -11.24
CA TYR A 64 16.25 -7.49 -11.05
C TYR A 64 16.07 -7.78 -9.56
N GLU A 65 17.00 -7.38 -8.70
CA GLU A 65 16.90 -7.55 -7.24
C GLU A 65 15.69 -6.83 -6.64
N VAL A 66 15.39 -5.61 -7.08
CA VAL A 66 14.19 -4.88 -6.66
C VAL A 66 12.91 -5.62 -7.08
N LEU A 67 12.85 -6.18 -8.29
CA LEU A 67 11.73 -7.06 -8.68
C LEU A 67 11.60 -8.26 -7.74
N GLY A 68 12.73 -8.79 -7.24
CA GLY A 68 12.75 -9.89 -6.27
C GLY A 68 12.15 -9.48 -4.93
N ALA A 69 12.48 -8.29 -4.44
CA ALA A 69 11.86 -7.71 -3.26
C ALA A 69 10.34 -7.50 -3.45
N MET A 70 9.91 -7.05 -4.64
CA MET A 70 8.49 -6.87 -4.95
C MET A 70 7.68 -8.17 -4.90
N VAL A 71 8.27 -9.33 -5.25
CA VAL A 71 7.60 -10.64 -5.13
C VAL A 71 7.20 -10.97 -3.69
N LYS A 72 8.00 -10.49 -2.71
CA LYS A 72 7.78 -10.71 -1.27
C LYS A 72 6.71 -9.79 -0.68
N MET A 73 6.33 -8.71 -1.38
CA MET A 73 5.34 -7.73 -0.91
C MET A 73 3.91 -8.26 -1.00
N ARG A 74 3.54 -9.14 -0.06
CA ARG A 74 2.24 -9.83 -0.02
C ARG A 74 1.60 -9.75 1.37
N CYS A 75 0.29 -9.55 1.40
CA CYS A 75 -0.53 -9.57 2.61
C CYS A 75 -1.81 -10.37 2.34
N LYS A 76 -2.05 -11.42 3.14
CA LYS A 76 -3.27 -12.26 3.02
C LYS A 76 -4.34 -11.94 4.06
N LYS A 77 -4.02 -11.08 5.04
CA LYS A 77 -4.81 -10.93 6.27
C LYS A 77 -5.56 -9.59 6.36
N ALA A 78 -5.29 -8.62 5.48
CA ALA A 78 -5.71 -7.23 5.62
C ALA A 78 -5.37 -6.63 7.00
N CYS A 79 -5.70 -5.37 7.27
CA CYS A 79 -5.38 -4.77 8.57
C CYS A 79 -6.18 -5.37 9.74
N ARG A 80 -7.41 -5.83 9.50
CA ARG A 80 -8.30 -6.39 10.52
C ARG A 80 -7.96 -7.83 10.90
N GLY A 81 -7.51 -8.64 9.93
CA GLY A 81 -7.03 -10.00 10.20
C GLY A 81 -5.58 -10.06 10.69
N GLY A 82 -4.98 -8.93 11.07
CA GLY A 82 -3.62 -8.89 11.65
C GLY A 82 -2.48 -8.69 10.64
N GLY A 83 -2.75 -8.37 9.38
CA GLY A 83 -1.74 -7.94 8.40
C GLY A 83 -1.22 -6.52 8.66
N GLY A 84 -0.33 -6.01 7.80
CA GLY A 84 0.36 -4.73 8.04
C GLY A 84 1.45 -4.83 9.12
N PRO A 85 1.93 -3.70 9.67
CA PRO A 85 3.02 -3.72 10.67
C PRO A 85 2.60 -4.48 11.95
N PRO A 86 3.45 -5.40 12.48
CA PRO A 86 3.14 -6.15 13.70
C PRO A 86 2.84 -5.25 14.92
N PHE A 87 3.53 -4.12 15.03
CA PHE A 87 3.39 -3.17 16.14
C PHE A 87 2.71 -1.87 15.72
N CYS A 88 1.63 -1.95 14.93
CA CYS A 88 0.87 -0.78 14.50
C CYS A 88 0.29 0.01 15.69
N LYS A 89 0.83 1.20 15.96
CA LYS A 89 0.39 2.10 17.05
C LYS A 89 -1.08 2.55 16.89
N ILE A 90 -1.55 2.71 15.64
CA ILE A 90 -2.94 3.10 15.36
C ILE A 90 -3.91 1.97 15.74
N ARG A 91 -3.63 0.73 15.33
CA ARG A 91 -4.44 -0.45 15.69
C ARG A 91 -4.59 -0.56 17.20
N LYS A 92 -3.47 -0.58 17.92
CA LYS A 92 -3.46 -0.68 19.39
C LYS A 92 -4.24 0.46 20.06
N CYS A 93 -4.15 1.67 19.52
CA CYS A 93 -4.90 2.83 20.01
C CYS A 93 -6.42 2.64 19.85
N CYS A 94 -6.88 2.17 18.69
CA CYS A 94 -8.30 1.90 18.44
C CYS A 94 -8.83 0.76 19.32
N GLU A 95 -8.08 -0.34 19.43
CA GLU A 95 -8.42 -1.49 20.29
C GLU A 95 -8.55 -1.08 21.75
N LYS A 96 -7.57 -0.33 22.30
CA LYS A 96 -7.63 0.17 23.68
C LYS A 96 -8.83 1.07 23.95
N LYS A 97 -9.27 1.83 22.94
CA LYS A 97 -10.43 2.73 23.04
C LYS A 97 -11.76 2.05 22.75
N GLY A 98 -11.77 0.78 22.34
CA GLY A 98 -12.98 0.09 21.92
C GLY A 98 -13.65 0.69 20.68
N ILE A 99 -12.91 1.43 19.84
CA ILE A 99 -13.45 2.05 18.62
C ILE A 99 -13.06 1.24 17.38
N ARG A 100 -13.94 1.21 16.38
CA ARG A 100 -13.68 0.48 15.14
C ARG A 100 -12.54 1.14 14.38
N GLY A 101 -12.44 2.45 14.33
CA GLY A 101 -11.30 3.11 13.70
C GLY A 101 -11.19 4.58 14.05
N CYS A 102 -10.17 5.25 13.53
CA CYS A 102 -9.91 6.65 13.89
C CYS A 102 -11.09 7.57 13.57
N TRP A 103 -11.96 7.21 12.62
CA TRP A 103 -13.12 8.03 12.25
C TRP A 103 -14.18 8.16 13.37
N GLU A 104 -14.12 7.33 14.41
CA GLU A 104 -14.98 7.39 15.61
C GLU A 104 -14.34 8.21 16.74
N CYS A 105 -13.13 8.74 16.55
CA CYS A 105 -12.44 9.52 17.57
C CYS A 105 -12.41 11.00 17.18
N ASP A 106 -13.05 11.87 17.96
CA ASP A 106 -13.14 13.32 17.66
C ASP A 106 -11.78 14.01 17.48
N LYS A 107 -10.72 13.44 18.05
CA LYS A 107 -9.35 13.95 17.95
C LYS A 107 -8.60 13.50 16.69
N PHE A 108 -9.20 12.69 15.81
CA PHE A 108 -8.50 12.19 14.62
C PHE A 108 -7.97 13.29 13.68
N PRO A 109 -8.62 14.46 13.49
CA PRO A 109 -8.14 15.49 12.57
C PRO A 109 -6.76 16.05 12.92
N THR A 110 -6.39 16.02 14.20
CA THR A 110 -5.12 16.56 14.73
C THR A 110 -4.24 15.48 15.38
N CYS A 111 -4.56 14.20 15.17
CA CYS A 111 -3.87 13.09 15.82
C CYS A 111 -2.52 12.80 15.17
N THR A 112 -1.43 13.14 15.87
CA THR A 112 -0.05 12.94 15.38
C THR A 112 0.34 11.47 15.15
N LYS A 113 -0.40 10.51 15.73
CA LYS A 113 -0.19 9.07 15.45
C LYS A 113 -0.48 8.70 14.00
N LEU A 114 -1.17 9.55 13.25
CA LEU A 114 -1.44 9.39 11.82
C LEU A 114 -0.34 9.97 10.93
N ASP A 115 0.57 10.80 11.46
CA ASP A 115 1.50 11.59 10.65
C ASP A 115 2.45 10.74 9.80
N PHE A 116 2.85 9.55 10.28
CA PHE A 116 3.72 8.66 9.51
C PHE A 116 3.10 8.20 8.18
N LEU A 117 1.78 8.29 8.03
CA LEU A 117 1.09 7.95 6.78
C LEU A 117 1.31 9.03 5.70
N LYS A 118 1.70 10.25 6.09
CA LYS A 118 1.89 11.37 5.15
C LYS A 118 2.97 11.08 4.12
N GLU A 119 4.05 10.40 4.51
CA GLU A 119 5.17 10.07 3.63
C GLU A 119 4.73 9.25 2.41
N ASN A 120 3.92 8.21 2.63
CA ASN A 120 3.51 7.29 1.56
C ASN A 120 2.13 7.59 0.97
N HIS A 121 1.28 8.35 1.67
CA HIS A 121 -0.13 8.53 1.32
C HIS A 121 -0.58 10.00 1.25
N GLY A 122 0.29 10.95 1.64
CA GLY A 122 -0.08 12.35 1.83
C GLY A 122 -1.30 12.50 2.75
N ASP A 123 -2.29 13.30 2.35
CA ASP A 123 -3.51 13.55 3.14
C ASP A 123 -4.66 12.56 2.86
N ALA A 124 -4.42 11.50 2.07
CA ALA A 124 -5.45 10.53 1.66
C ALA A 124 -6.16 9.88 2.85
N HIS A 125 -5.39 9.48 3.87
CA HIS A 125 -5.91 8.84 5.07
C HIS A 125 -6.90 9.78 5.81
N LEU A 126 -6.58 11.06 5.98
CA LEU A 126 -7.48 12.05 6.59
C LEU A 126 -8.74 12.29 5.76
N LYS A 127 -8.62 12.36 4.42
CA LYS A 127 -9.77 12.49 3.52
C LYS A 127 -10.72 11.30 3.64
N ASN A 128 -10.17 10.10 3.73
CA ASN A 128 -10.98 8.90 3.94
C ASN A 128 -11.61 8.86 5.34
N LEU A 129 -10.87 9.22 6.39
CA LEU A 129 -11.40 9.29 7.76
C LEU A 129 -12.57 10.27 7.87
N LYS A 130 -12.49 11.45 7.24
CA LYS A 130 -13.61 12.40 7.15
C LYS A 130 -14.83 11.80 6.44
N LYS A 131 -14.62 11.03 5.38
CA LYS A 131 -15.71 10.32 4.68
C LYS A 131 -16.34 9.23 5.54
N LEU A 132 -15.51 8.43 6.21
CA LEU A 132 -15.96 7.37 7.12
C LEU A 132 -16.76 7.93 8.29
N ASN A 133 -16.30 9.04 8.88
CA ASN A 133 -16.98 9.74 9.96
C ASN A 133 -18.36 10.27 9.49
N LYS A 134 -18.41 10.93 8.32
CA LYS A 134 -19.65 11.54 7.80
C LYS A 134 -20.65 10.55 7.21
N LYS A 135 -20.20 9.49 6.54
CA LYS A 135 -21.03 8.61 5.70
C LYS A 135 -21.06 7.15 6.16
N GLY A 136 -20.34 6.82 7.23
CA GLY A 136 -20.13 5.45 7.66
C GLY A 136 -19.37 4.60 6.65
N ILE A 137 -19.22 3.32 6.97
CA ILE A 137 -18.48 2.35 6.15
C ILE A 137 -19.15 2.14 4.79
N SER A 138 -20.48 1.95 4.75
CA SER A 138 -21.19 1.69 3.50
C SER A 138 -21.06 2.84 2.50
N GLY A 139 -21.22 4.09 2.97
CA GLY A 139 -21.06 5.27 2.12
C GLY A 139 -19.61 5.55 1.72
N PHE A 140 -18.63 5.10 2.52
CA PHE A 140 -17.22 5.11 2.11
C PHE A 140 -16.94 4.09 1.00
N LEU A 141 -17.46 2.86 1.15
CA LEU A 141 -17.21 1.77 0.20
C LEU A 141 -17.83 2.02 -1.18
N SER A 142 -19.01 2.63 -1.24
CA SER A 142 -19.66 3.04 -2.50
C SER A 142 -18.98 4.24 -3.17
N GLY A 143 -18.18 5.01 -2.42
CA GLY A 143 -17.52 6.21 -2.91
C GLY A 143 -16.07 5.99 -3.37
N LYS A 144 -15.48 7.09 -3.87
CA LYS A 144 -14.04 7.17 -4.15
C LYS A 144 -13.23 7.02 -2.87
N LYS A 145 -12.31 6.07 -2.88
CA LYS A 145 -11.30 5.81 -1.85
C LYS A 145 -9.99 6.44 -2.29
N TYR A 146 -9.26 7.06 -1.38
CA TYR A 146 -7.96 7.64 -1.69
C TYR A 146 -6.84 6.74 -1.16
N TRP A 147 -5.94 6.31 -2.05
CA TRP A 147 -4.69 5.63 -1.67
C TRP A 147 -3.53 6.62 -1.49
N TYR A 148 -3.48 7.63 -2.35
CA TYR A 148 -2.56 8.76 -2.27
C TYR A 148 -3.31 10.04 -2.62
N SER A 149 -2.92 11.14 -1.98
CA SER A 149 -3.40 12.48 -2.29
C SER A 149 -2.39 13.50 -1.77
N LYS A 150 -2.00 14.46 -2.61
CA LYS A 150 -1.05 15.51 -2.25
C LYS A 150 -1.58 16.32 -1.06
N ILE A 151 -0.71 16.62 -0.10
CA ILE A 151 -0.99 17.55 0.98
C ILE A 151 -1.15 18.93 0.34
N LYS A 152 -2.28 19.59 0.58
CA LYS A 152 -2.44 20.98 0.16
C LYS A 152 -1.66 21.85 1.14
N GLU A 153 -0.78 22.67 0.59
CA GLU A 153 -0.13 23.79 1.27
C GLU A 153 -1.19 24.81 1.74
#